data_AF-A0A7R9XXB1-F1
#
_entry.id   AF-A0A7R9XXB1-F1
#
_cell.length_a   1.000
_cell.length_b   1.000
_cell.length_c   1.000
_cell.angle_alpha   90.00
_cell.angle_beta   90.00
_cell.angle_gamma   90.00
#
_symmetry.space_group_name_H-M   'P 1'
#
loop_
_entity.id
_entity.type
_entity.pdbx_description
1 polymer ?
#
loop_
_entity_poly.entity_id
_entity_poly.type
_entity_poly.pdbx_seq_one_letter_code
_entity_poly.pdbx_strand_id
1 'polypeptide(L)'
;RRRAATRRAVSMASFFGLTALNPTGDAFRASRANVLERVRDVPLDDYLDAFDAFTLAKLYPILAWQIRVNGEAFMKRQELPDLLKTVLGGAPKREELDAFLTFFDVTASGLIDRREYARGVEALLERCAAPAAQTHYVSAEKLRADREKFKRLPDKPQHGYAKPLLSSQVFGWHCEQARAVSAGDGGTAALGVTKKFFPVTKTDVTLKEGRSLADYYGEDVVS
;
A
#
# COMPACT_ATOMS: atom_id res chain seq x y z
N ARG A 1 -6.64 50.26 6.29
CA ARG A 1 -7.72 49.43 5.71
C ARG A 1 -7.46 47.96 6.03
N ARG A 2 -7.97 47.45 7.15
CA ARG A 2 -7.84 46.04 7.57
C ARG A 2 -9.05 45.27 7.00
N ARG A 3 -8.81 44.27 6.15
CA ARG A 3 -9.86 43.38 5.65
C ARG A 3 -10.24 42.39 6.76
N ALA A 4 -11.47 42.46 7.22
CA ALA A 4 -12.06 41.49 8.14
C ALA A 4 -12.20 40.15 7.42
N ALA A 5 -11.50 39.12 7.89
CA ALA A 5 -11.73 37.75 7.50
C ALA A 5 -13.03 37.27 8.18
N THR A 6 -14.12 37.23 7.43
CA THR A 6 -15.35 36.56 7.86
C THR A 6 -15.09 35.06 7.95
N ARG A 7 -14.76 34.59 9.15
CA ARG A 7 -14.82 33.16 9.49
C ARG A 7 -16.28 32.72 9.35
N ARG A 8 -16.64 32.12 8.22
CA ARG A 8 -17.87 31.34 8.10
C ARG A 8 -17.74 30.15 9.04
N ALA A 9 -18.42 30.20 10.18
CA ALA A 9 -18.66 29.04 11.01
C ALA A 9 -19.44 28.03 10.18
N VAL A 10 -18.81 26.91 9.82
CA VAL A 10 -19.52 25.74 9.31
C VAL A 10 -20.31 25.19 10.50
N SER A 11 -21.64 25.24 10.44
CA SER A 11 -22.45 24.69 11.53
C SER A 11 -22.18 23.18 11.62
N MET A 12 -21.71 22.73 12.78
CA MET A 12 -21.74 21.33 13.17
C MET A 12 -23.22 20.97 13.32
N ALA A 13 -23.78 20.25 12.34
CA ALA A 13 -25.11 19.67 12.46
C ALA A 13 -25.04 18.48 13.44
N SER A 14 -25.00 18.76 14.74
CA SER A 14 -25.40 17.79 15.75
C SER A 14 -26.91 17.60 15.61
N PHE A 15 -27.33 16.48 15.02
CA PHE A 15 -28.74 16.08 15.03
C PHE A 15 -29.12 15.88 16.51
N PHE A 16 -30.01 16.73 17.00
CA PHE A 16 -30.39 16.94 18.41
C PHE A 16 -29.93 15.85 19.40
N GLY A 17 -28.91 16.15 20.21
CA GLY A 17 -28.51 15.34 21.37
C GLY A 17 -27.82 14.00 21.08
N LEU A 18 -27.71 13.56 19.82
CA LEU A 18 -27.07 12.30 19.45
C LEU A 18 -25.55 12.49 19.25
N THR A 19 -24.83 12.76 20.33
CA THR A 19 -23.36 12.85 20.34
C THR A 19 -22.69 11.49 20.62
N ALA A 20 -23.44 10.52 21.12
CA ALA A 20 -22.95 9.17 21.48
C ALA A 20 -22.92 8.19 20.30
N LEU A 21 -23.65 8.49 19.21
CA LEU A 21 -23.50 7.78 17.95
C LEU A 21 -22.29 8.40 17.24
N ASN A 22 -21.21 7.62 17.12
CA ASN A 22 -20.00 7.76 16.29
C ASN A 22 -19.86 8.99 15.37
N PRO A 23 -18.62 9.46 15.13
CA PRO A 23 -18.26 10.88 14.99
C PRO A 23 -19.29 11.72 14.24
N THR A 24 -19.79 12.73 14.94
CA THR A 24 -20.67 13.78 14.43
C THR A 24 -19.99 14.57 13.32
N GLY A 25 -20.12 14.10 12.08
CA GLY A 25 -19.51 14.73 10.92
C GLY A 25 -19.79 13.98 9.61
N ASP A 26 -19.46 14.65 8.52
CA ASP A 26 -19.49 14.09 7.17
C ASP A 26 -18.64 12.81 7.09
N ALA A 27 -19.19 11.73 6.52
CA ALA A 27 -18.53 10.41 6.44
C ALA A 27 -17.14 10.50 5.77
N PHE A 28 -16.95 11.48 4.87
CA PHE A 28 -15.68 11.76 4.21
C PHE A 28 -14.62 12.36 5.14
N ARG A 29 -15.01 13.18 6.11
CA ARG A 29 -14.10 13.79 7.09
C ARG A 29 -13.70 12.79 8.17
N ALA A 30 -14.65 11.95 8.61
CA ALA A 30 -14.39 10.91 9.58
C ALA A 30 -13.44 9.81 9.06
N SER A 31 -13.39 9.61 7.74
CA SER A 31 -12.52 8.62 7.10
C SER A 31 -11.19 9.19 6.61
N ARG A 32 -10.85 10.45 6.96
CA ARG A 32 -9.59 11.06 6.54
C ARG A 32 -8.39 10.38 7.17
N ALA A 33 -7.32 10.23 6.38
CA ALA A 33 -6.04 9.82 6.92
C ALA A 33 -5.53 10.89 7.90
N ASN A 34 -5.39 10.49 9.16
CA ASN A 34 -4.83 11.33 10.21
C ASN A 34 -3.30 11.37 10.09
N VAL A 35 -2.70 12.47 10.55
CA VAL A 35 -1.25 12.53 10.77
C VAL A 35 -0.95 11.66 11.98
N LEU A 36 -0.21 10.57 11.77
CA LEU A 36 0.15 9.62 12.82
C LEU A 36 1.53 10.02 13.39
N GLU A 37 1.53 11.00 14.30
CA GLU A 37 2.76 11.58 14.88
C GLU A 37 3.68 10.49 15.47
N ARG A 38 3.13 9.56 16.26
CA ARG A 38 3.89 8.45 16.86
C ARG A 38 4.62 7.56 15.85
N VAL A 39 4.06 7.38 14.66
CA VAL A 39 4.67 6.57 13.59
C VAL A 39 5.66 7.41 12.79
N ARG A 40 5.32 8.68 12.56
CA ARG A 40 6.15 9.64 11.81
C ARG A 40 7.45 9.99 12.53
N ASP A 41 7.40 10.16 13.84
CA ASP A 41 8.52 10.67 14.63
C ASP A 41 9.63 9.63 14.83
N VAL A 42 9.34 8.37 14.52
CA VAL A 42 10.33 7.29 14.55
C VAL A 42 11.15 7.31 13.25
N PRO A 43 12.50 7.36 13.34
CA PRO A 43 13.36 7.31 12.17
C PRO A 43 13.29 5.94 11.48
N LEU A 44 13.54 5.90 10.18
CA LEU A 44 13.56 4.66 9.40
C LEU A 44 14.54 3.62 9.98
N ASP A 45 15.68 4.08 10.50
CA ASP A 45 16.72 3.21 11.05
C ASP A 45 16.21 2.38 12.24
N ASP A 46 15.38 2.95 13.12
CA ASP A 46 14.80 2.21 14.25
C ASP A 46 13.88 1.07 13.80
N TYR A 47 13.16 1.25 12.68
CA TYR A 47 12.36 0.19 12.08
C TYR A 47 13.26 -0.92 11.51
N LEU A 48 14.39 -0.57 10.89
CA LEU A 48 15.33 -1.54 10.34
C LEU A 48 16.08 -2.30 11.43
N ASP A 49 16.45 -1.64 12.51
CA ASP A 49 17.08 -2.27 13.67
C ASP A 49 16.11 -3.23 14.36
N ALA A 50 14.84 -2.85 14.48
CA ALA A 50 13.79 -3.74 14.94
C ALA A 50 13.61 -4.93 13.99
N PHE A 51 13.62 -4.72 12.67
CA PHE A 51 13.56 -5.82 11.70
C PHE A 51 14.71 -6.82 11.91
N ASP A 52 15.94 -6.33 12.10
CA ASP A 52 17.11 -7.18 12.31
C ASP A 52 16.98 -8.03 13.59
N ALA A 53 16.25 -7.57 14.61
CA ALA A 53 15.95 -8.34 15.83
C ALA A 53 14.94 -9.49 15.58
N PHE A 54 14.01 -9.32 14.64
CA PHE A 54 12.95 -10.28 14.34
C PHE A 54 13.28 -11.24 13.17
N THR A 55 14.51 -11.21 12.67
CA THR A 55 14.98 -12.10 11.60
C THR A 55 14.79 -13.58 11.95
N LEU A 56 14.54 -14.41 10.93
CA LEU A 56 14.37 -15.85 11.09
C LEU A 56 15.61 -16.50 11.73
N ALA A 57 16.81 -16.00 11.43
CA ALA A 57 18.05 -16.52 12.02
C ALA A 57 18.05 -16.41 13.55
N LYS A 58 17.46 -15.35 14.12
CA LYS A 58 17.42 -15.11 15.56
C LYS A 58 16.24 -15.82 16.23
N LEU A 59 15.03 -15.67 15.67
CA LEU A 59 13.81 -16.17 16.32
C LEU A 59 13.45 -17.61 15.93
N TYR A 60 13.74 -18.02 14.69
CA TYR A 60 13.27 -19.30 14.13
C TYR A 60 14.33 -19.98 13.26
N PRO A 61 15.53 -20.30 13.80
CA PRO A 61 16.65 -20.82 13.00
C PRO A 61 16.34 -22.15 12.30
N ILE A 62 15.56 -23.02 12.97
CA ILE A 62 15.13 -24.31 12.40
C ILE A 62 14.24 -24.10 11.18
N LEU A 63 13.37 -23.09 11.21
CA LEU A 63 12.45 -22.80 10.11
C LEU A 63 13.21 -22.28 8.87
N ALA A 64 14.21 -21.41 9.07
CA ALA A 64 15.05 -20.92 7.98
C ALA A 64 15.72 -22.07 7.23
N TRP A 65 16.25 -23.05 7.97
CA TRP A 65 16.84 -24.25 7.40
C TRP A 65 15.83 -25.10 6.62
N GLN A 66 14.63 -25.31 7.18
CA GLN A 66 13.58 -26.11 6.55
C GLN A 66 13.08 -25.48 5.23
N ILE A 67 12.89 -24.16 5.20
CA ILE A 67 12.43 -23.43 4.01
C ILE A 67 13.59 -23.21 3.02
N ARG A 68 14.84 -23.44 3.43
CA ARG A 68 16.07 -23.22 2.63
C ARG A 68 16.20 -21.78 2.13
N VAL A 69 15.95 -20.84 3.03
CA VAL A 69 15.97 -19.39 2.78
C VAL A 69 17.04 -18.75 3.67
N ASN A 70 17.62 -17.63 3.22
CA ASN A 70 18.58 -16.90 4.04
C ASN A 70 17.90 -16.33 5.30
N GLY A 71 18.12 -16.94 6.46
CA GLY A 71 17.44 -16.55 7.70
C GLY A 71 17.72 -15.12 8.18
N GLU A 72 18.82 -14.50 7.75
CA GLU A 72 19.19 -13.14 8.15
C GLU A 72 18.44 -12.06 7.37
N ALA A 73 18.00 -12.37 6.14
CA ALA A 73 17.34 -11.40 5.27
C ALA A 73 15.81 -11.37 5.44
N PHE A 74 15.24 -12.41 6.05
CA PHE A 74 13.80 -12.58 6.14
C PHE A 74 13.29 -12.58 7.57
N MET A 75 12.05 -12.11 7.70
CA MET A 75 11.23 -12.19 8.90
C MET A 75 9.89 -12.85 8.55
N LYS A 76 9.21 -13.42 9.56
CA LYS A 76 7.82 -13.87 9.40
C LYS A 76 6.85 -12.69 9.29
N ARG A 77 5.92 -12.81 8.35
CA ARG A 77 4.71 -11.99 8.14
C ARG A 77 3.99 -11.62 9.45
N GLN A 78 3.81 -12.64 10.27
CA GLN A 78 2.98 -12.60 11.48
C GLN A 78 3.56 -11.74 12.59
N GLU A 79 4.87 -11.48 12.58
CA GLU A 79 5.55 -10.69 13.60
C GLU A 79 5.42 -9.17 13.38
N LEU A 80 4.88 -8.74 12.23
CA LEU A 80 4.72 -7.32 11.89
C LEU A 80 4.00 -6.49 12.97
N PRO A 81 2.87 -6.95 13.56
CA PRO A 81 2.22 -6.20 14.65
C PRO A 81 3.07 -6.12 15.91
N ASP A 82 3.85 -7.14 16.21
CA ASP A 82 4.70 -7.19 17.42
C ASP A 82 5.98 -6.36 17.23
N LEU A 83 6.55 -6.34 16.03
CA LEU A 83 7.61 -5.41 15.64
C LEU A 83 7.13 -3.96 15.80
N LEU A 84 5.91 -3.63 15.33
CA LEU A 84 5.37 -2.29 15.51
C LEU A 84 5.25 -1.91 17.00
N LYS A 85 4.89 -2.85 17.88
CA LYS A 85 4.86 -2.62 19.33
C LYS A 85 6.25 -2.31 19.88
N THR A 86 7.29 -3.02 19.43
CA THR A 86 8.66 -2.77 19.91
C THR A 86 9.16 -1.42 19.47
N VAL A 87 8.88 -1.04 18.22
CA VAL A 87 9.31 0.26 17.68
C VAL A 87 8.58 1.42 18.37
N LEU A 88 7.28 1.31 18.62
CA LEU A 88 6.49 2.36 19.26
C LEU A 88 6.59 2.37 20.80
N GLY A 89 7.34 1.44 21.39
CA GLY A 89 7.49 1.29 22.85
C GLY A 89 6.18 0.97 23.60
N GLY A 90 5.16 0.42 22.91
CA GLY A 90 3.85 0.16 23.50
C GLY A 90 2.81 -0.33 22.49
N ALA A 91 1.59 -0.60 22.96
CA ALA A 91 0.52 -1.08 22.10
C ALA A 91 0.15 -0.01 21.03
N PRO A 92 0.16 -0.35 19.72
CA PRO A 92 -0.29 0.55 18.67
C PRO A 92 -1.79 0.78 18.79
N LYS A 93 -2.22 2.01 18.45
CA LYS A 93 -3.65 2.30 18.28
C LYS A 93 -4.17 1.52 17.07
N ARG A 94 -5.46 1.24 17.05
CA ARG A 94 -6.10 0.55 15.92
C ARG A 94 -5.87 1.26 14.58
N GLU A 95 -5.94 2.59 14.57
CA GLU A 95 -5.68 3.38 13.36
C GLU A 95 -4.23 3.28 12.88
N GLU A 96 -3.27 3.25 13.80
CA GLU A 96 -1.84 3.09 13.49
C GLU A 96 -1.57 1.71 12.89
N LEU A 97 -2.17 0.66 13.47
CA LEU A 97 -2.05 -0.71 12.98
C LEU A 97 -2.73 -0.90 11.61
N ASP A 98 -3.96 -0.40 11.45
CA ASP A 98 -4.70 -0.46 10.18
C ASP A 98 -3.90 0.27 9.08
N ALA A 99 -3.31 1.43 9.39
CA ALA A 99 -2.45 2.18 8.48
C ALA A 99 -1.18 1.42 8.11
N PHE A 100 -0.50 0.84 9.09
CA PHE A 100 0.71 0.05 8.90
C PHE A 100 0.44 -1.16 7.99
N LEU A 101 -0.58 -1.96 8.31
CA LEU A 101 -0.95 -3.16 7.53
C LEU A 101 -1.50 -2.85 6.13
N THR A 102 -1.89 -1.59 5.85
CA THR A 102 -2.32 -1.21 4.50
C THR A 102 -1.16 -1.22 3.50
N PHE A 103 0.07 -0.95 3.94
CA PHE A 103 1.25 -0.89 3.07
C PHE A 103 2.04 -2.20 2.97
N PHE A 104 1.83 -3.12 3.91
CA PHE A 104 2.39 -4.45 3.83
C PHE A 104 1.37 -5.40 3.22
N ASP A 105 1.81 -6.20 2.28
CA ASP A 105 1.04 -7.36 1.86
C ASP A 105 0.97 -8.32 3.07
N VAL A 106 -0.16 -9.00 3.26
CA VAL A 106 -0.33 -10.01 4.33
C VAL A 106 -0.72 -11.37 3.74
N THR A 107 -1.03 -11.45 2.45
CA THR A 107 -1.72 -12.59 1.84
C THR A 107 -0.83 -13.40 0.88
N ALA A 108 0.12 -12.77 0.18
CA ALA A 108 0.86 -13.48 -0.88
C ALA A 108 2.00 -14.37 -0.38
N SER A 109 2.60 -14.02 0.77
CA SER A 109 3.78 -14.65 1.35
C SER A 109 3.69 -14.65 2.88
N GLY A 110 4.15 -15.74 3.51
CA GLY A 110 4.34 -15.82 4.96
C GLY A 110 5.66 -15.20 5.44
N LEU A 111 6.55 -14.83 4.52
CA LEU A 111 7.85 -14.20 4.77
C LEU A 111 7.93 -12.82 4.12
N ILE A 112 8.68 -11.92 4.76
CA ILE A 112 8.95 -10.57 4.26
C ILE A 112 10.47 -10.33 4.25
N ASP A 113 10.97 -9.78 3.15
CA ASP A 113 12.38 -9.39 2.97
C ASP A 113 12.64 -7.99 3.54
N ARG A 114 13.86 -7.72 4.00
CA ARG A 114 14.28 -6.41 4.51
C ARG A 114 14.03 -5.28 3.51
N ARG A 115 14.24 -5.52 2.21
CA ARG A 115 14.00 -4.51 1.15
C ARG A 115 12.53 -4.24 0.89
N GLU A 116 11.69 -5.27 1.00
CA GLU A 116 10.23 -5.12 0.95
C GLU A 116 9.75 -4.34 2.17
N TYR A 117 10.28 -4.69 3.34
CA TYR A 117 9.97 -4.03 4.59
C TYR A 117 10.32 -2.52 4.56
N ALA A 118 11.56 -2.19 4.18
CA ALA A 118 12.03 -0.80 4.08
C ALA A 118 11.13 0.06 3.18
N ARG A 119 10.82 -0.43 1.97
CA ARG A 119 9.93 0.28 1.03
C ARG A 119 8.52 0.48 1.58
N GLY A 120 8.00 -0.52 2.31
CA GLY A 120 6.69 -0.40 2.97
C GLY A 120 6.70 0.65 4.09
N VAL A 121 7.76 0.70 4.89
CA VAL A 121 7.93 1.72 5.94
C VAL A 121 8.11 3.11 5.34
N GLU A 122 8.93 3.27 4.30
CA GLU A 122 9.10 4.55 3.60
C GLU A 122 7.77 5.11 3.08
N ALA A 123 6.98 4.28 2.39
CA ALA A 123 5.66 4.67 1.89
C ALA A 123 4.68 5.03 3.03
N LEU A 124 4.76 4.30 4.15
CA LEU A 124 3.98 4.62 5.35
C LEU A 124 4.39 5.96 5.96
N LEU A 125 5.69 6.21 6.13
CA LEU A 125 6.22 7.45 6.69
C LEU A 125 5.87 8.65 5.81
N GLU A 126 5.94 8.50 4.49
CA GLU A 126 5.52 9.52 3.53
C GLU A 126 4.04 9.89 3.72
N ARG A 127 3.15 8.88 3.79
CA ARG A 127 1.72 9.11 4.07
C ARG A 127 1.50 9.76 5.44
N CYS A 128 2.20 9.30 6.47
CA CYS A 128 2.01 9.81 7.83
C CYS A 128 2.49 11.26 7.96
N ALA A 129 3.56 11.63 7.25
CA ALA A 129 4.10 12.99 7.23
C ALA A 129 3.19 13.96 6.47
N ALA A 130 2.66 13.55 5.31
CA ALA A 130 1.85 14.38 4.45
C ALA A 130 0.67 13.60 3.85
N PRO A 131 -0.43 13.38 4.60
CA PRO A 131 -1.60 12.68 4.08
C PRO A 131 -2.24 13.51 2.94
N ALA A 132 -2.56 12.84 1.84
CA ALA A 132 -3.06 13.50 0.63
C ALA A 132 -4.40 14.21 0.91
N ALA A 133 -4.59 15.37 0.28
CA ALA A 133 -5.83 16.13 0.43
C ALA A 133 -6.97 15.39 -0.28
N GLN A 134 -8.08 15.14 0.43
CA GLN A 134 -9.26 14.48 -0.17
C GLN A 134 -10.01 15.37 -1.17
N THR A 135 -9.92 16.69 -1.00
CA THR A 135 -10.62 17.68 -1.82
C THR A 135 -9.67 18.29 -2.84
N HIS A 136 -9.81 17.88 -4.10
CA HIS A 136 -8.97 18.39 -5.20
C HIS A 136 -9.65 19.47 -6.05
N TYR A 137 -10.97 19.59 -5.96
CA TYR A 137 -11.75 20.55 -6.73
C TYR A 137 -12.58 21.42 -5.80
N VAL A 138 -12.58 22.72 -6.08
CA VAL A 138 -13.45 23.71 -5.42
C VAL A 138 -14.67 24.04 -6.30
N SER A 139 -14.54 23.91 -7.62
CA SER A 139 -15.62 24.14 -8.58
C SER A 139 -16.08 22.86 -9.27
N ALA A 140 -17.40 22.67 -9.35
CA ALA A 140 -18.01 21.53 -10.04
C ALA A 140 -17.77 21.57 -11.56
N GLU A 141 -17.68 22.76 -12.15
CA GLU A 141 -17.39 22.94 -13.58
C GLU A 141 -16.01 22.37 -13.96
N LYS A 142 -14.98 22.66 -13.15
CA LYS A 142 -13.63 22.14 -13.39
C LYS A 142 -13.58 20.63 -13.25
N LEU A 143 -14.29 20.07 -12.28
CA LEU A 143 -14.41 18.62 -12.12
C LEU A 143 -15.03 17.96 -13.36
N ARG A 144 -16.09 18.56 -13.93
CA ARG A 144 -16.74 18.05 -15.15
C ARG A 144 -15.81 18.12 -16.35
N ALA A 145 -15.16 19.27 -16.55
CA ALA A 145 -14.22 19.46 -17.67
C ALA A 145 -13.01 18.52 -17.60
N ASP A 146 -12.44 18.28 -16.40
CA ASP A 146 -11.33 17.34 -16.23
C ASP A 146 -11.80 15.88 -16.43
N ARG A 147 -13.04 15.56 -16.04
CA ARG A 147 -13.67 14.24 -16.29
C ARG A 147 -13.91 13.98 -17.78
N GLU A 148 -14.38 14.96 -18.53
CA GLU A 148 -14.54 14.87 -20.00
C GLU A 148 -13.21 14.62 -20.72
N LYS A 149 -12.10 15.13 -20.14
CA LYS A 149 -10.74 14.91 -20.65
C LYS A 149 -10.07 13.63 -20.12
N PHE A 150 -10.81 12.77 -19.41
CA PHE A 150 -10.29 11.56 -18.77
C PHE A 150 -9.11 11.79 -17.82
N LYS A 151 -8.97 13.01 -17.29
CA LYS A 151 -7.89 13.35 -16.37
C LYS A 151 -8.15 12.67 -15.02
N ARG A 152 -7.19 11.86 -14.59
CA ARG A 152 -7.23 11.16 -13.29
C ARG A 152 -6.64 12.06 -12.20
N LEU A 153 -7.06 11.82 -10.97
CA LEU A 153 -6.38 12.39 -9.80
C LEU A 153 -5.00 11.74 -9.66
N PRO A 154 -3.97 12.50 -9.24
CA PRO A 154 -2.62 11.96 -9.08
C PRO A 154 -2.53 11.06 -7.85
N ASP A 155 -3.22 11.44 -6.76
CA ASP A 155 -3.15 10.74 -5.49
C ASP A 155 -4.09 9.55 -5.45
N LYS A 156 -3.61 8.45 -4.88
CA LYS A 156 -4.40 7.24 -4.69
C LYS A 156 -5.21 7.33 -3.39
N PRO A 157 -6.39 6.70 -3.32
CA PRO A 157 -7.27 6.78 -2.14
C PRO A 157 -6.59 6.40 -0.82
N GLN A 158 -5.65 5.45 -0.83
CA GLN A 158 -4.94 4.96 0.35
C GLN A 158 -4.12 6.04 1.06
N HIS A 159 -3.65 7.06 0.33
CA HIS A 159 -2.86 8.15 0.89
C HIS A 159 -3.71 9.23 1.55
N GLY A 160 -4.97 9.40 1.12
CA GLY A 160 -5.87 10.44 1.63
C GLY A 160 -6.93 9.94 2.63
N TYR A 161 -7.24 8.65 2.61
CA TYR A 161 -8.26 8.04 3.47
C TYR A 161 -7.63 7.04 4.45
N ALA A 162 -8.20 6.94 5.64
CA ALA A 162 -7.85 5.95 6.65
C ALA A 162 -8.40 4.57 6.28
N LYS A 163 -9.59 4.53 5.66
CA LYS A 163 -10.36 3.33 5.33
C LYS A 163 -11.11 3.52 4.00
N PRO A 164 -11.42 2.44 3.27
CA PRO A 164 -12.25 2.54 2.09
C PRO A 164 -13.65 3.04 2.45
N LEU A 165 -14.16 3.98 1.67
CA LEU A 165 -15.51 4.55 1.82
C LEU A 165 -16.56 3.78 1.03
N LEU A 166 -16.17 3.30 -0.15
CA LEU A 166 -17.05 2.59 -1.07
C LEU A 166 -16.62 1.13 -1.18
N SER A 167 -17.58 0.25 -1.45
CA SER A 167 -17.31 -1.17 -1.70
C SER A 167 -16.31 -1.38 -2.85
N SER A 168 -16.37 -0.56 -3.89
CA SER A 168 -15.42 -0.59 -5.00
C SER A 168 -13.98 -0.29 -4.58
N GLN A 169 -13.79 0.57 -3.57
CA GLN A 169 -12.47 0.89 -3.03
C GLN A 169 -11.90 -0.28 -2.24
N VAL A 170 -12.74 -1.12 -1.60
CA VAL A 170 -12.29 -2.30 -0.84
C VAL A 170 -11.49 -3.25 -1.73
N PHE A 171 -11.95 -3.49 -2.96
CA PHE A 171 -11.25 -4.38 -3.90
C PHE A 171 -9.87 -3.86 -4.31
N GLY A 172 -9.73 -2.54 -4.44
CA GLY A 172 -8.47 -1.89 -4.84
C GLY A 172 -7.59 -1.44 -3.67
N TRP A 173 -8.06 -1.58 -2.43
CA TRP A 173 -7.44 -0.93 -1.26
C TRP A 173 -6.00 -1.41 -1.04
N HIS A 174 -5.77 -2.70 -1.25
CA HIS A 174 -4.50 -3.38 -0.98
C HIS A 174 -3.56 -3.49 -2.19
N CYS A 175 -3.86 -2.81 -3.31
CA CYS A 175 -3.06 -2.96 -4.53
C CYS A 175 -1.68 -2.27 -4.49
N GLU A 176 -1.48 -1.32 -3.58
CA GLU A 176 -0.26 -0.49 -3.45
C GLU A 176 0.74 -1.01 -2.43
N GLN A 177 0.49 -2.20 -1.90
CA GLN A 177 1.39 -2.80 -0.92
C GLN A 177 2.78 -3.03 -1.51
N ALA A 178 3.80 -2.86 -0.68
CA ALA A 178 5.17 -3.19 -1.06
C ALA A 178 5.22 -4.66 -1.47
N ARG A 179 5.47 -4.91 -2.76
CA ARG A 179 5.52 -6.27 -3.27
C ARG A 179 6.87 -6.90 -2.94
N ALA A 180 6.81 -8.17 -2.59
CA ALA A 180 7.99 -9.02 -2.57
C ALA A 180 8.75 -8.85 -3.89
N VAL A 181 10.05 -8.60 -3.79
CA VAL A 181 10.93 -8.50 -4.95
C VAL A 181 10.76 -9.81 -5.73
N SER A 182 10.25 -9.76 -6.94
CA SER A 182 10.07 -10.97 -7.74
C SER A 182 11.42 -11.35 -8.38
N ALA A 183 11.61 -12.64 -8.67
CA ALA A 183 12.88 -13.19 -9.17
C ALA A 183 13.40 -12.55 -10.48
N GLY A 184 12.60 -11.71 -11.15
CA GLY A 184 12.97 -10.95 -12.34
C GLY A 184 13.87 -9.73 -12.09
N ASP A 185 13.90 -9.18 -10.87
CA ASP A 185 14.76 -8.02 -10.52
C ASP A 185 16.16 -8.45 -10.04
N GLY A 186 16.55 -9.71 -10.30
CA GLY A 186 17.84 -10.28 -9.88
C GLY A 186 18.03 -10.46 -8.36
N GLY A 187 17.14 -9.88 -7.53
CA GLY A 187 17.30 -9.84 -6.08
C GLY A 187 16.85 -11.09 -5.31
N THR A 188 15.73 -11.73 -5.69
CA THR A 188 15.15 -12.82 -4.87
C THR A 188 15.52 -14.22 -5.29
N ALA A 189 16.13 -14.39 -6.47
CA ALA A 189 16.78 -15.65 -6.81
C ALA A 189 17.94 -15.98 -5.85
N ALA A 190 18.66 -14.95 -5.37
CA ALA A 190 19.75 -15.10 -4.39
C ALA A 190 19.27 -15.39 -2.96
N LEU A 191 17.98 -15.17 -2.68
CA LEU A 191 17.40 -15.15 -1.34
C LEU A 191 16.52 -16.39 -1.05
N GLY A 192 16.35 -17.30 -2.01
CA GLY A 192 15.74 -18.63 -1.80
C GLY A 192 14.21 -18.72 -1.92
N VAL A 193 13.51 -17.60 -2.14
CA VAL A 193 12.05 -17.60 -2.36
C VAL A 193 11.74 -17.30 -3.83
N THR A 194 11.83 -18.31 -4.69
CA THR A 194 11.40 -18.18 -6.09
C THR A 194 10.08 -18.89 -6.31
N LYS A 195 8.96 -18.16 -6.33
CA LYS A 195 7.76 -18.64 -7.03
C LYS A 195 8.06 -18.51 -8.53
N LYS A 196 8.44 -19.63 -9.17
CA LYS A 196 8.53 -19.67 -10.63
C LYS A 196 7.12 -19.52 -11.18
N PHE A 197 6.87 -18.38 -11.83
CA PHE A 197 5.66 -18.18 -12.61
C PHE A 197 5.87 -18.83 -13.97
N PHE A 198 4.90 -19.63 -14.43
CA PHE A 198 4.94 -20.31 -15.71
C PHE A 198 3.89 -19.69 -16.64
N PRO A 199 4.17 -18.50 -17.22
CA PRO A 199 3.28 -17.92 -18.22
C PRO A 199 3.33 -18.75 -19.50
N VAL A 200 2.19 -18.84 -20.19
CA VAL A 200 2.17 -19.30 -21.59
C VAL A 200 2.71 -18.14 -22.43
N THR A 201 3.99 -18.20 -22.78
CA THR A 201 4.64 -17.21 -23.65
C THR A 201 4.52 -17.63 -25.11
N LYS A 202 4.41 -16.65 -26.00
CA LYS A 202 4.58 -16.91 -27.43
C LYS A 202 6.01 -17.38 -27.69
N THR A 203 6.13 -18.37 -28.56
CA THR A 203 7.38 -18.97 -29.03
C THR A 203 7.61 -18.61 -30.51
N ASP A 204 8.82 -18.82 -31.00
CA ASP A 204 9.17 -18.82 -32.42
C ASP A 204 8.13 -19.51 -33.32
N VAL A 205 7.68 -20.70 -32.95
CA VAL A 205 6.66 -21.48 -33.67
C VAL A 205 5.32 -20.76 -33.72
N THR A 206 4.90 -20.09 -32.65
CA THR A 206 3.62 -19.37 -32.63
C THR A 206 3.71 -17.96 -33.21
N LEU A 207 4.92 -17.44 -33.40
CA LEU A 207 5.16 -16.10 -33.95
C LEU A 207 5.40 -16.11 -35.46
N LYS A 208 6.17 -17.07 -35.99
CA LYS A 208 6.64 -17.05 -37.39
C LYS A 208 6.83 -18.42 -38.03
N GLU A 209 7.30 -19.42 -37.30
CA GLU A 209 7.72 -20.69 -37.93
C GLU A 209 6.56 -21.66 -38.14
N GLY A 210 5.56 -21.62 -37.26
CA GLY A 210 4.37 -22.44 -37.37
C GLY A 210 3.48 -21.92 -38.49
N ARG A 211 3.16 -22.79 -39.44
CA ARG A 211 2.27 -22.44 -40.55
C ARG A 211 0.88 -22.11 -40.04
N SER A 212 0.45 -20.88 -40.25
CA SER A 212 -0.93 -20.44 -40.04
C SER A 212 -1.72 -20.46 -41.36
N LEU A 213 -3.05 -20.43 -41.28
CA LEU A 213 -3.89 -20.28 -42.47
C LEU A 213 -3.64 -18.93 -43.17
N ALA A 214 -3.27 -17.88 -42.42
CA ALA A 214 -2.91 -16.59 -42.98
C ALA A 214 -1.66 -16.67 -43.87
N ASP A 215 -0.63 -17.41 -43.44
CA ASP A 215 0.57 -17.68 -44.24
C ASP A 215 0.24 -18.49 -45.52
N TYR A 216 -0.77 -19.37 -45.44
CA TYR A 216 -1.20 -20.18 -46.57
C TYR A 216 -1.98 -19.38 -47.63
N TYR A 217 -2.81 -18.43 -47.20
CA TYR A 217 -3.62 -17.59 -48.10
C TYR A 217 -2.96 -16.27 -48.50
N GLY A 218 -1.79 -15.94 -47.95
CA GLY A 218 -1.04 -14.73 -48.29
C GLY A 218 -1.71 -13.44 -47.79
N GLU A 219 -2.52 -13.54 -46.73
CA GLU A 219 -3.11 -12.36 -46.10
C GLU A 219 -2.04 -11.73 -45.20
N ASP A 220 -1.55 -10.55 -45.58
CA ASP A 220 -0.66 -9.74 -44.73
C ASP A 220 -1.37 -9.47 -43.41
N VAL A 221 -0.96 -10.18 -42.35
CA VAL A 221 -1.42 -9.92 -41.00
C VAL A 221 -0.85 -8.56 -40.61
N VAL A 222 -1.66 -7.50 -40.79
CA VAL A 222 -1.35 -6.15 -40.32
C VAL A 222 -1.12 -6.24 -38.81
N SER A 223 0.15 -6.22 -38.42
CA SER A 223 0.64 -6.13 -37.05
C SER A 223 0.53 -4.72 -36.51
#